data_AF-A0A0C2CSY9-F1
#
_entry.id   AF-A0A0C2CSY9-F1
#
_cell.length_a   1.000
_cell.length_b   1.000
_cell.length_c   1.000
_cell.angle_alpha   90.00
_cell.angle_beta   90.00
_cell.angle_gamma   90.00
#
_symmetry.space_group_name_H-M   'P 1'
#
loop_
_entity.id
_entity.type
_entity.pdbx_description
1 polymer ?
#
loop_
_entity_poly.entity_id
_entity_poly.type
_entity_poly.pdbx_seq_one_letter_code
_entity_poly.pdbx_strand_id
1 'polypeptide(L)' 'MRGLRVDPACSVLDPKASALIADSCDVFDYGRDDTNNDRTTVEWWDTPDRAAKQFRREWFQGDGMGIAGVVYSLR' A
#
# COMPACT_ATOMS: atom_id res chain seq x y z
N MET A 1 -11.45 9.94 7.60
CA MET A 1 -10.85 8.59 7.52
C MET A 1 -11.11 7.92 8.85
N ARG A 2 -11.87 6.82 8.83
CA ARG A 2 -12.02 5.94 9.98
C ARG A 2 -10.65 5.43 10.42
N GLY A 3 -10.55 4.87 11.62
CA GLY A 3 -9.35 4.24 12.16
C GLY A 3 -8.90 2.98 11.41
N LEU A 4 -9.04 2.98 10.09
CA LEU A 4 -8.45 2.03 9.17
C LEU A 4 -6.94 2.16 9.25
N ARG A 5 -6.24 1.03 9.27
CA ARG A 5 -4.78 0.97 9.26
C ARG A 5 -4.34 -0.23 8.44
N VAL A 6 -3.29 -0.04 7.67
CA VAL A 6 -2.70 -1.08 6.84
C VAL A 6 -1.26 -1.33 7.29
N ASP A 7 -0.91 -2.59 7.56
CA ASP A 7 0.44 -3.01 7.94
C ASP A 7 0.89 -4.28 7.20
N PRO A 8 2.03 -4.28 6.51
CA PRO A 8 2.88 -3.11 6.26
C PRO A 8 2.21 -2.12 5.30
N ALA A 9 2.43 -0.81 5.49
CA ALA A 9 1.90 0.23 4.59
C ALA A 9 2.62 0.29 3.23
N CYS A 10 3.79 -0.35 3.11
CA CYS A 10 4.52 -0.49 1.85
C CYS A 10 5.47 -1.69 1.89
N SER A 11 5.83 -2.22 0.71
CA SER A 11 6.78 -3.33 0.59
C SER A 11 7.48 -3.34 -0.77
N VAL A 12 8.53 -4.16 -0.90
CA VAL A 12 9.21 -4.45 -2.17
C VAL A 12 9.12 -5.95 -2.38
N LEU A 13 8.58 -6.36 -3.54
CA LEU A 13 8.40 -7.76 -3.88
C LEU A 13 9.35 -8.17 -4.99
N ASP A 14 10.05 -9.29 -4.77
CA ASP A 14 10.74 -9.98 -5.86
C ASP A 14 9.71 -10.53 -6.85
N PRO A 15 10.11 -10.79 -8.11
CA PRO A 15 9.27 -11.50 -9.05
C PRO A 15 8.73 -12.81 -8.46
N LYS A 16 7.41 -12.98 -8.50
CA LYS A 16 6.67 -14.15 -7.97
C LYS A 16 6.67 -14.29 -6.44
N ALA A 17 7.17 -13.31 -5.69
CA ALA A 17 6.98 -13.25 -4.25
C ALA A 17 5.55 -12.75 -3.92
N SER A 18 5.10 -13.05 -2.72
CA SER A 18 3.85 -12.53 -2.16
C SER A 18 4.11 -11.86 -0.81
N ALA A 19 3.25 -10.90 -0.46
CA ALA A 19 3.18 -10.33 0.88
C ALA A 19 1.79 -10.55 1.45
N LEU A 20 1.73 -10.71 2.77
CA LEU A 20 0.49 -10.64 3.54
C LEU A 20 0.38 -9.24 4.11
N ILE A 21 -0.84 -8.70 4.08
CA ILE A 21 -1.14 -7.35 4.53
C ILE A 21 -2.29 -7.47 5.53
N ALA A 22 -2.14 -6.84 6.69
CA ALA A 22 -3.21 -6.67 7.64
C ALA A 22 -3.93 -5.33 7.37
N ASP A 23 -5.24 -5.39 7.12
CA ASP A 23 -6.12 -4.23 7.13
C ASP A 23 -6.99 -4.31 8.39
N SER A 24 -6.82 -3.33 9.28
CA SER A 24 -7.52 -3.29 10.56
C SER A 24 -8.43 -2.06 10.60
N CYS A 25 -9.58 -2.19 11.25
CA CYS A 25 -10.55 -1.11 11.43
C CYS A 25 -10.88 -0.94 12.91
N ASP A 26 -10.78 0.29 13.41
CA ASP A 26 -11.28 0.64 14.74
C ASP A 26 -12.80 0.43 14.83
N VAL A 27 -13.32 0.17 16.03
CA VAL A 27 -14.76 -0.01 16.28
C VAL A 27 -15.52 1.27 15.92
N PHE A 28 -16.67 1.14 15.24
CA PHE A 28 -17.52 2.27 14.82
C PHE A 28 -19.02 1.91 14.87
N ASP A 29 -19.90 2.91 14.82
CA ASP A 29 -21.36 2.75 14.78
C ASP A 29 -21.87 2.84 13.34
N TYR A 30 -22.15 1.68 12.74
CA TYR A 30 -22.62 1.57 11.35
C TYR A 30 -23.88 2.40 11.03
N GLY A 31 -24.76 2.63 12.01
CA GLY A 31 -26.00 3.38 11.79
C GLY A 31 -25.83 4.90 11.81
N ARG A 32 -24.69 5.39 12.30
CA ARG A 32 -24.40 6.82 12.45
C ARG A 32 -23.22 7.28 11.60
N ASP A 33 -22.21 6.44 11.46
CA ASP A 33 -20.99 6.76 10.75
C ASP A 33 -21.16 6.50 9.24
N ASP A 34 -20.65 7.40 8.40
CA ASP A 34 -20.63 7.22 6.95
C ASP A 34 -19.68 6.08 6.55
N THR A 35 -20.22 5.05 5.89
CA THR A 35 -19.50 3.86 5.43
C THR A 35 -19.26 3.84 3.93
N ASN A 36 -19.78 4.80 3.17
CA ASN A 36 -19.94 4.64 1.73
C ASN A 36 -18.66 4.89 0.93
N ASN A 37 -17.66 5.51 1.55
CA ASN A 37 -16.48 6.00 0.85
C ASN A 37 -15.14 5.43 1.35
N ASP A 38 -15.16 4.50 2.30
CA ASP A 38 -13.94 3.84 2.76
C ASP A 38 -13.33 3.00 1.63
N ARG A 39 -12.04 3.23 1.31
CA ARG A 39 -11.32 2.43 0.31
C ARG A 39 -9.86 2.20 0.69
N THR A 40 -9.42 0.95 0.58
CA THR A 40 -8.00 0.57 0.58
C THR A 40 -7.50 0.50 -0.86
N THR A 41 -6.46 1.26 -1.19
CA THR A 41 -5.86 1.35 -2.52
C THR A 41 -4.48 0.69 -2.52
N VAL A 42 -4.21 -0.14 -3.52
CA VAL A 42 -2.89 -0.72 -3.76
C VAL A 42 -2.30 -0.07 -5.02
N GLU A 43 -1.18 0.61 -4.85
CA GLU A 43 -0.42 1.18 -5.96
C GLU A 43 0.92 0.45 -6.05
N TRP A 44 1.40 0.16 -7.25
CA TRP A 44 2.71 -0.44 -7.43
C TRP A 44 3.50 0.20 -8.56
N TRP A 45 4.82 0.11 -8.46
CA TRP A 45 5.74 0.63 -9.47
C TRP A 45 6.96 -0.24 -9.63
N ASP A 46 7.50 -0.24 -10.83
CA ASP A 46 8.75 -0.89 -11.18
C ASP A 46 9.96 -0.09 -10.60
N THR A 47 10.75 -0.68 -9.69
CA THR A 47 11.88 -0.07 -8.97
C THR A 47 13.09 -0.03 -9.88
N PRO A 48 14.02 0.91 -9.73
CA PRO A 48 15.27 0.93 -10.49
C PRO A 48 16.05 -0.41 -10.50
N ASP A 49 16.83 -0.65 -11.55
CA ASP A 49 17.72 -1.82 -11.61
C ASP A 49 18.64 -1.88 -10.38
N ARG A 50 18.78 -3.08 -9.81
CA ARG A 50 19.56 -3.36 -8.58
C ARG A 50 19.16 -2.53 -7.35
N ALA A 51 17.91 -2.07 -7.27
CA ALA A 51 17.38 -1.45 -6.07
C ALA A 51 17.50 -2.38 -4.84
N ALA A 52 17.76 -1.77 -3.68
CA ALA A 52 17.70 -2.49 -2.41
C ALA A 52 16.27 -2.97 -2.12
N LYS A 53 16.12 -4.06 -1.35
CA LYS A 53 14.82 -4.53 -0.83
C LYS A 53 14.29 -3.65 0.31
N GLN A 54 14.25 -2.35 0.06
CA GLN A 54 13.72 -1.35 0.97
C GLN A 54 12.92 -0.38 0.14
N PHE A 55 11.65 -0.23 0.49
CA PHE A 55 10.75 0.66 -0.20
C PHE A 55 11.28 2.10 -0.20
N ARG A 56 11.24 2.79 -1.36
CA ARG A 56 11.55 4.21 -1.47
C ARG A 56 10.44 4.93 -2.23
N ARG A 57 9.82 5.93 -1.59
CA ARG A 57 8.71 6.70 -2.18
C ARG A 57 9.07 7.44 -3.47
N GLU A 58 10.35 7.77 -3.64
CA GLU A 58 10.89 8.43 -4.83
C GLU A 58 10.70 7.61 -6.13
N TRP A 59 10.52 6.29 -6.05
CA TRP A 59 10.24 5.46 -7.23
C TRP A 59 8.90 5.78 -7.89
N PHE A 60 7.97 6.40 -7.17
CA PHE A 60 6.66 6.82 -7.66
C PHE A 60 6.69 8.21 -8.30
N GLN A 61 7.86 8.84 -8.42
CA GLN A 61 8.03 10.21 -8.89
C GLN A 61 8.78 10.32 -10.23
N GLY A 62 9.21 9.21 -10.85
CA GLY A 62 10.02 9.21 -12.08
C GLY A 62 9.59 8.20 -13.13
N ASP A 63 10.27 8.22 -14.29
CA ASP A 63 10.01 7.35 -15.45
C ASP A 63 10.53 5.92 -15.17
N GLY A 64 9.64 5.03 -14.72
CA GLY A 64 9.96 3.73 -14.08
C GLY A 64 10.67 2.67 -14.95
N MET A 65 11.56 1.88 -14.33
CA MET A 65 12.12 0.64 -14.90
C MET A 65 12.77 -0.27 -13.82
N GLY A 66 12.12 -1.42 -13.49
CA GLY A 66 12.58 -2.59 -12.70
C GLY A 66 11.58 -3.15 -11.64
N ILE A 67 11.93 -3.76 -10.49
CA ILE A 67 11.04 -4.69 -9.69
C ILE A 67 9.81 -4.05 -8.98
N ALA A 68 8.76 -4.76 -8.55
CA ALA A 68 7.55 -4.08 -8.02
C ALA A 68 7.68 -3.57 -6.55
N GLY A 69 7.68 -2.25 -6.33
CA GLY A 69 7.41 -1.61 -5.03
C GLY A 69 5.91 -1.36 -4.86
N VAL A 70 5.33 -1.71 -3.71
CA VAL A 70 3.88 -1.63 -3.45
C VAL A 70 3.60 -0.65 -2.30
N VAL A 71 2.63 0.24 -2.48
CA VAL A 71 2.10 1.15 -1.46
C VAL A 71 0.65 0.82 -1.21
N TYR A 72 0.26 0.81 0.06
CA TYR A 72 -1.11 0.67 0.50
C TYR A 72 -1.57 1.99 1.11
N SER A 73 -2.68 2.54 0.62
CA SER A 73 -3.21 3.83 1.06
C SER A 73 -4.69 3.75 1.36
N LEU A 74 -5.11 4.47 2.40
CA LEU A 74 -6.49 4.65 2.79
C LEU A 74 -6.93 6.03 2.31
N ARG A 75 -8.05 6.12 1.60
CA ARG A 75 -8.64 7.40 1.18
C ARG A 75 -9.92 7.71 1.96
#